data_AF-H6SPY2-F1
#
_entry.id   AF-H6SPY2-F1
#
_cell.length_a   1.000
_cell.length_b   1.000
_cell.length_c   1.000
_cell.angle_alpha   90.00
_cell.angle_beta   90.00
_cell.angle_gamma   90.00
#
_symmetry.space_group_name_H-M   'P 1'
#
loop_
_entity.id
_entity.type
_entity.pdbx_description
1 polymer ?
#
loop_
_entity_poly.entity_id
_entity_poly.type
_entity_poly.pdbx_seq_one_letter_code
_entity_poly.pdbx_strand_id
1 'polypeptide(L)'
;MCTVFRGGSMLDLVAYEGRARAAVRAFWQARGYAHARQQEGGSRDQGERAGVTAGKNMDAFVDLVTDLVRANGLGDALVHRQRALLTLPGHFRATKQWDVLIFQEKRLIAALEFKSQAGPSFSSNFNNRCEEAIGTALDLWTACREGAFGPGARPFVGWLMLVEDAPGSRAPVRDTCPHFPLDPAFTGASYLERYTVLCQRLMQERLYTAAGVMASPRDTDSYRDLSPETSLRAFLAALAGHAAAQALG
;
A
#
# COMPACT_ATOMS: atom_id res chain seq x y z
N MET A 1 20.24 12.69 2.60
CA MET A 1 20.49 12.28 1.20
C MET A 1 20.92 10.81 1.24
N CYS A 2 20.00 9.87 1.01
CA CYS A 2 20.30 8.44 1.09
C CYS A 2 20.38 7.88 -0.34
N THR A 3 21.60 7.66 -0.82
CA THR A 3 21.89 7.33 -2.22
C THR A 3 22.01 5.81 -2.40
N VAL A 4 21.39 5.25 -3.44
CA VAL A 4 21.60 3.85 -3.88
C VAL A 4 22.08 3.88 -5.33
N PHE A 5 23.18 3.18 -5.62
CA PHE A 5 23.80 3.14 -6.94
C PHE A 5 23.42 1.87 -7.71
N ARG A 6 22.84 2.05 -8.91
CA ARG A 6 23.05 1.17 -10.09
C ARG A 6 22.71 1.95 -11.37
N GLY A 7 23.75 2.26 -12.15
CA GLY A 7 23.78 2.66 -13.56
C GLY A 7 22.65 3.52 -14.14
N GLY A 8 22.90 4.81 -14.37
CA GLY A 8 22.23 5.61 -15.40
C GLY A 8 21.61 6.93 -14.95
N SER A 9 20.98 6.98 -13.78
CA SER A 9 20.50 8.22 -13.14
C SER A 9 20.39 8.00 -11.64
N MET A 10 20.73 9.02 -10.85
CA MET A 10 20.56 8.95 -9.40
C MET A 10 19.05 9.00 -9.11
N LEU A 11 18.50 7.93 -8.52
CA LEU A 11 17.09 7.95 -8.11
C LEU A 11 16.90 8.97 -6.99
N ASP A 12 15.96 9.89 -7.18
CA ASP A 12 15.59 10.86 -6.16
C ASP A 12 14.47 10.31 -5.30
N LEU A 13 14.79 9.91 -4.07
CA LEU A 13 13.79 9.47 -3.10
C LEU A 13 13.11 10.64 -2.35
N VAL A 14 13.22 11.87 -2.85
CA VAL A 14 12.53 13.09 -2.38
C VAL A 14 12.64 13.32 -0.86
N ALA A 15 13.82 13.01 -0.31
CA ALA A 15 14.08 13.02 1.13
C ALA A 15 12.97 12.32 1.95
N TYR A 16 12.56 11.12 1.48
CA TYR A 16 11.34 10.45 1.94
C TYR A 16 11.22 10.29 3.46
N GLU A 17 12.31 10.16 4.21
CA GLU A 17 12.26 9.90 5.66
C GLU A 17 11.47 10.99 6.41
N GLY A 18 11.76 12.26 6.13
CA GLY A 18 11.05 13.38 6.76
C GLY A 18 9.58 13.45 6.32
N ARG A 19 9.33 13.15 5.05
CA ARG A 19 7.97 13.13 4.47
C ARG A 19 7.13 11.97 4.98
N ALA A 20 7.74 10.80 5.18
CA ALA A 20 7.11 9.62 5.74
C ALA A 20 6.70 9.87 7.18
N ARG A 21 7.58 10.49 8.00
CA ARG A 21 7.21 10.92 9.36
C ARG A 21 6.05 11.91 9.36
N ALA A 22 6.08 12.90 8.47
CA ALA A 22 4.97 13.84 8.31
C ALA A 22 3.66 13.13 7.89
N ALA A 23 3.75 12.15 6.98
CA ALA A 23 2.61 11.36 6.55
C ALA A 23 2.02 10.48 7.65
N VAL A 24 2.87 9.84 8.46
CA VAL A 24 2.46 9.07 9.65
C VAL A 24 1.76 9.96 10.67
N ARG A 25 2.32 11.14 10.94
CA ARG A 25 1.70 12.13 11.83
C ARG A 25 0.32 12.55 11.32
N ALA A 26 0.22 12.88 10.03
CA ALA A 26 -1.03 13.28 9.39
C ALA A 26 -2.08 12.16 9.44
N PHE A 27 -1.66 10.91 9.23
CA PHE A 27 -2.51 9.72 9.35
C PHE A 27 -3.13 9.62 10.75
N TRP A 28 -2.33 9.70 11.82
CA TRP A 28 -2.84 9.61 13.19
C TRP A 28 -3.72 10.78 13.57
N GLN A 29 -3.35 12.00 13.18
CA GLN A 29 -4.19 13.18 13.40
C GLN A 29 -5.55 13.05 12.72
N ALA A 30 -5.58 12.67 11.44
CA ALA A 30 -6.83 12.47 10.70
C ALA A 30 -7.72 11.41 11.36
N ARG A 31 -7.13 10.30 11.81
CA ARG A 31 -7.85 9.25 12.52
C ARG A 31 -8.36 9.71 13.89
N GLY A 32 -7.57 10.50 14.64
CA GLY A 32 -7.97 11.10 15.91
C GLY A 32 -9.17 12.05 15.76
N TYR A 33 -9.13 12.93 14.75
CA TYR A 33 -10.27 13.79 14.43
C TYR A 33 -11.52 13.01 14.01
N ALA A 34 -11.36 11.96 13.20
CA ALA A 34 -12.49 11.11 12.80
C ALA A 34 -13.15 10.43 14.01
N HIS A 35 -12.35 9.92 14.94
CA HIS A 35 -12.83 9.30 16.18
C HIS A 35 -13.55 10.31 17.08
N ALA A 36 -13.00 11.52 17.27
CA ALA A 36 -13.65 12.57 18.05
C ALA A 36 -15.03 12.95 17.47
N ARG A 37 -15.12 13.12 16.15
CA ARG A 37 -16.39 13.43 15.46
C ARG A 37 -17.43 12.32 15.58
N GLN A 38 -17.02 11.05 15.60
CA GLN A 38 -17.93 9.92 15.81
C GLN A 38 -18.51 9.92 17.23
N GLN A 39 -17.71 10.29 18.24
CA GLN A 39 -18.18 10.39 19.62
C GLN A 39 -19.16 11.55 19.84
N GLU A 40 -18.93 12.69 19.19
CA GLU A 40 -19.83 13.86 19.23
C GLU A 40 -21.15 13.62 18.48
N GLY A 41 -21.13 12.81 17.42
CA GLY A 41 -22.28 12.56 16.53
C GLY A 41 -23.34 11.58 17.05
N GLY A 42 -23.20 11.03 18.26
CA GLY A 42 -24.23 10.23 18.95
C GLY A 42 -24.63 8.89 18.32
N SER A 43 -24.17 8.55 17.12
CA SER A 43 -24.45 7.26 16.47
C SER A 43 -23.46 6.20 16.99
N ARG A 44 -23.83 5.54 18.09
CA ARG A 44 -23.05 4.48 18.74
C ARG A 44 -22.99 3.15 17.97
N ASP A 45 -23.65 3.03 16.80
CA ASP A 45 -23.95 1.72 16.20
C ASP A 45 -23.47 1.52 14.76
N GLN A 46 -22.57 2.38 14.26
CA GLN A 46 -21.75 2.05 13.11
C GLN A 46 -20.31 2.10 13.60
N GLY A 47 -19.71 0.91 13.85
CA GLY A 47 -18.34 0.79 14.34
C GLY A 47 -17.35 1.63 13.54
N GLU A 48 -16.10 1.74 14.02
CA GLU A 48 -15.02 2.62 13.49
C GLU A 48 -14.85 2.69 11.96
N ARG A 49 -15.46 1.78 11.20
CA ARG A 49 -15.63 1.79 9.74
C ARG A 49 -16.10 3.13 9.17
N ALA A 50 -16.99 3.89 9.80
CA ALA A 50 -17.49 5.16 9.22
C ALA A 50 -16.45 6.31 9.21
N GLY A 51 -15.41 6.26 10.05
CA GLY A 51 -14.32 7.24 10.09
C GLY A 51 -13.14 6.87 9.18
N VAL A 52 -13.11 5.63 8.67
CA VAL A 52 -12.03 5.06 7.85
C VAL A 52 -12.43 4.96 6.37
N THR A 53 -13.71 5.18 6.03
CA THR A 53 -14.26 5.06 4.66
C THR A 53 -13.96 6.23 3.73
N ALA A 54 -13.32 7.30 4.20
CA ALA A 54 -12.74 8.30 3.33
C ALA A 54 -11.22 8.08 3.32
N GLY A 55 -10.66 7.56 2.22
CA GLY A 55 -9.23 7.29 2.01
C GLY A 55 -8.27 8.48 2.16
N LYS A 56 -8.70 9.56 2.82
CA LYS A 56 -7.92 10.76 3.13
C LYS A 56 -6.80 10.52 4.15
N ASN A 57 -6.88 9.46 4.96
CA ASN A 57 -5.86 9.20 5.99
C ASN A 57 -4.50 8.84 5.38
N MET A 58 -4.46 8.39 4.12
CA MET A 58 -3.22 8.05 3.40
C MET A 58 -2.80 9.12 2.38
N ASP A 59 -3.49 10.28 2.31
CA ASP A 59 -3.23 11.32 1.32
C ASP A 59 -1.78 11.81 1.32
N ALA A 60 -1.15 11.92 2.49
CA ALA A 60 0.24 12.34 2.59
C ALA A 60 1.23 11.30 2.01
N PHE A 61 0.89 10.01 2.03
CA PHE A 61 1.65 8.98 1.31
C PHE A 61 1.42 9.05 -0.20
N VAL A 62 0.20 9.40 -0.63
CA VAL A 62 -0.11 9.67 -2.03
C VAL A 62 0.70 10.85 -2.56
N ASP A 63 0.81 11.93 -1.79
CA ASP A 63 1.63 13.10 -2.13
C ASP A 63 3.12 12.72 -2.22
N LEU A 64 3.61 11.87 -1.31
CA LEU A 64 4.98 11.36 -1.34
C LEU A 64 5.27 10.58 -2.64
N VAL A 65 4.40 9.65 -3.04
CA VAL A 65 4.62 8.90 -4.28
C VAL A 65 4.44 9.76 -5.53
N THR A 66 3.55 10.76 -5.48
CA THR A 66 3.34 11.71 -6.58
C THR A 66 4.62 12.48 -6.88
N ASP A 67 5.22 13.07 -5.84
CA ASP A 67 6.44 13.84 -6.00
C ASP A 67 7.64 12.96 -6.33
N LEU A 68 7.71 11.75 -5.77
CA LEU A 68 8.71 10.75 -6.11
C LEU A 68 8.69 10.45 -7.61
N VAL A 69 7.51 10.16 -8.17
CA VAL A 69 7.38 9.84 -9.60
C VAL A 69 7.77 11.02 -10.48
N ARG A 70 7.35 12.24 -10.12
CA ARG A 70 7.75 13.47 -10.83
C ARG A 70 9.25 13.73 -10.79
N ALA A 71 9.87 13.54 -9.63
CA ALA A 71 11.31 13.73 -9.46
C ALA A 71 12.16 12.72 -10.24
N ASN A 72 11.57 11.58 -10.64
CA ASN A 72 12.25 10.51 -11.37
C ASN A 72 11.81 10.44 -12.85
N GLY A 73 11.60 11.60 -13.48
CA GLY A 73 11.47 11.72 -14.94
C GLY A 73 10.04 11.75 -15.49
N LEU A 74 9.03 11.53 -14.65
CA LEU A 74 7.62 11.57 -15.04
C LEU A 74 6.94 12.88 -14.59
N GLY A 75 7.54 14.02 -14.98
CA GLY A 75 7.07 15.36 -14.60
C GLY A 75 5.65 15.69 -15.07
N ASP A 76 5.31 15.25 -16.29
CA ASP A 76 4.02 15.48 -16.93
C ASP A 76 3.00 14.34 -16.69
N ALA A 77 3.35 13.36 -15.84
CA ALA A 77 2.43 12.26 -15.57
C ALA A 77 1.16 12.75 -14.88
N LEU A 78 0.03 12.22 -15.35
CA LEU A 78 -1.27 12.41 -14.75
C LEU A 78 -1.41 11.48 -13.56
N VAL A 79 -1.40 12.05 -12.35
CA VAL A 79 -1.67 11.31 -11.11
C VAL A 79 -3.13 11.49 -10.72
N HIS A 80 -3.93 10.47 -10.99
CA HIS A 80 -5.35 10.46 -10.66
C HIS A 80 -5.55 10.06 -9.20
N ARG A 81 -6.32 10.90 -8.49
CA ARG A 81 -6.75 10.71 -7.09
C ARG A 81 -8.26 10.85 -6.91
N GLN A 82 -8.95 11.31 -7.95
CA GLN A 82 -10.39 11.52 -7.91
C GLN A 82 -11.10 10.20 -8.19
N ARG A 83 -12.09 9.86 -7.35
CA ARG A 83 -12.86 8.62 -7.43
C ARG A 83 -13.33 8.27 -8.86
N ALA A 84 -13.76 9.27 -9.63
CA ALA A 84 -14.24 9.10 -11.00
C ALA A 84 -13.16 8.63 -12.00
N LEU A 85 -11.88 8.87 -11.71
CA LEU A 85 -10.73 8.58 -12.56
C LEU A 85 -9.89 7.39 -12.04
N LEU A 86 -10.31 6.77 -10.95
CA LEU A 86 -9.56 5.70 -10.26
C LEU A 86 -10.01 4.29 -10.63
N THR A 87 -10.94 4.16 -11.58
CA THR A 87 -11.56 2.89 -11.94
C THR A 87 -10.87 2.29 -13.16
N LEU A 88 -10.33 1.07 -13.01
CA LEU A 88 -9.80 0.27 -14.10
C LEU A 88 -10.72 -0.91 -14.42
N PRO A 89 -10.75 -1.40 -15.68
CA PRO A 89 -11.37 -2.68 -16.00
C PRO A 89 -10.73 -3.83 -15.21
N GLY A 90 -11.56 -4.78 -14.79
CA GLY A 90 -11.13 -6.08 -14.27
C GLY A 90 -11.47 -7.20 -15.24
N HIS A 91 -11.07 -8.43 -14.91
CA HIS A 91 -11.40 -9.64 -15.66
C HIS A 91 -12.50 -10.45 -14.97
N PHE A 92 -12.36 -10.72 -13.67
CA PHE A 92 -13.33 -11.48 -12.89
C PHE A 92 -14.47 -10.60 -12.36
N ARG A 93 -14.25 -9.30 -12.31
CA ARG A 93 -15.26 -8.27 -12.05
C ARG A 93 -15.17 -7.18 -13.11
N ALA A 94 -16.29 -6.52 -13.39
CA ALA A 94 -16.34 -5.49 -14.42
C ALA A 94 -15.32 -4.36 -14.19
N THR A 95 -15.13 -3.93 -12.95
CA THR A 95 -14.20 -2.85 -12.61
C THR A 95 -13.60 -2.97 -11.20
N LYS A 96 -12.43 -2.34 -11.00
CA LYS A 96 -11.81 -2.07 -9.69
C LYS A 96 -11.46 -0.60 -9.56
N GLN A 97 -11.85 -0.01 -8.44
CA GLN A 97 -11.39 1.29 -8.00
C GLN A 97 -10.08 1.17 -7.21
N TRP A 98 -9.04 1.86 -7.66
CA TRP A 98 -7.72 1.95 -7.02
C TRP A 98 -7.61 3.20 -6.14
N ASP A 99 -6.54 3.32 -5.35
CA ASP A 99 -6.30 4.52 -4.54
C ASP A 99 -5.55 5.59 -5.34
N VAL A 100 -4.58 5.16 -6.17
CA VAL A 100 -3.83 6.04 -7.08
C VAL A 100 -3.60 5.34 -8.40
N LEU A 101 -3.84 6.07 -9.49
CA LEU A 101 -3.42 5.67 -10.82
C LEU A 101 -2.49 6.73 -11.39
N ILE A 102 -1.41 6.29 -12.03
CA ILE A 102 -0.44 7.16 -12.70
C ILE A 102 -0.45 6.82 -14.19
N PHE A 103 -0.67 7.84 -15.01
CA PHE A 103 -0.65 7.73 -16.45
C PHE A 103 0.41 8.65 -17.04
N GLN A 104 1.10 8.18 -18.07
CA GLN A 104 1.86 9.03 -18.98
C GLN A 104 1.12 8.96 -20.32
N GLU A 105 0.60 10.11 -20.76
CA GLU A 105 -0.30 10.20 -21.90
C GLU A 105 -1.53 9.28 -21.75
N LYS A 106 -1.59 8.17 -22.50
CA LYS A 106 -2.65 7.15 -22.44
C LYS A 106 -2.20 5.82 -21.88
N ARG A 107 -0.94 5.72 -21.42
CA ARG A 107 -0.36 4.48 -20.89
C ARG A 107 -0.51 4.45 -19.38
N LEU A 108 -1.02 3.33 -18.85
CA LEU A 108 -1.05 3.07 -17.42
C LEU A 108 0.38 2.77 -16.95
N ILE A 109 0.94 3.67 -16.14
CA ILE A 109 2.31 3.56 -15.62
C ILE A 109 2.33 2.86 -14.27
N ALA A 110 1.41 3.22 -13.37
CA ALA A 110 1.31 2.59 -12.05
C ALA A 110 -0.13 2.53 -11.56
N ALA A 111 -0.43 1.47 -10.82
CA ALA A 111 -1.65 1.30 -10.03
C ALA A 111 -1.26 0.98 -8.59
N LEU A 112 -1.64 1.83 -7.65
CA LEU A 112 -1.22 1.74 -6.26
C LEU A 112 -2.43 1.60 -5.33
N GLU A 113 -2.29 0.75 -4.33
CA GLU A 113 -3.26 0.56 -3.26
C GLU A 113 -2.59 0.86 -1.91
N PHE A 114 -3.24 1.66 -1.08
CA PHE A 114 -2.82 2.05 0.25
C PHE A 114 -3.82 1.51 1.27
N LYS A 115 -3.33 0.74 2.23
CA LYS A 115 -4.14 0.18 3.29
C LYS A 115 -3.59 0.58 4.66
N SER A 116 -4.48 0.57 5.64
CA SER A 116 -4.10 0.77 7.02
C SER A 116 -4.91 -0.12 7.95
N GLN A 117 -4.34 -0.43 9.12
CA GLN A 117 -5.02 -1.20 10.16
C GLN A 117 -4.61 -0.68 11.53
N ALA A 118 -5.60 -0.25 12.29
CA ALA A 118 -5.45 0.13 13.68
C ALA A 118 -6.47 -0.64 14.52
N GLY A 119 -6.12 -0.87 15.79
CA GLY A 119 -6.94 -1.59 16.75
C GLY A 119 -8.29 -0.89 17.01
N PRO A 120 -9.24 -1.61 17.63
CA PRO A 120 -8.98 -2.79 18.47
C PRO A 120 -8.97 -4.15 17.76
N SER A 121 -9.47 -4.26 16.52
CA SER A 121 -9.60 -5.55 15.82
C SER A 121 -8.53 -5.73 14.74
N PHE A 122 -7.61 -6.66 14.97
CA PHE A 122 -6.56 -7.00 14.00
C PHE A 122 -6.87 -8.28 13.19
N SER A 123 -7.64 -9.23 13.74
CA SER A 123 -7.86 -10.56 13.14
C SER A 123 -8.72 -10.56 11.89
N SER A 124 -9.96 -10.08 12.00
CA SER A 124 -10.92 -10.03 10.88
C SER A 124 -10.40 -9.19 9.72
N ASN A 125 -9.61 -8.17 10.02
CA ASN A 125 -9.11 -7.27 9.01
C ASN A 125 -7.93 -7.90 8.23
N PHE A 126 -7.03 -8.65 8.88
CA PHE A 126 -5.92 -9.31 8.21
C PHE A 126 -6.35 -10.22 7.05
N ASN A 127 -7.23 -11.20 7.30
CA ASN A 127 -7.66 -12.14 6.26
C ASN A 127 -8.37 -11.44 5.09
N ASN A 128 -9.22 -10.46 5.38
CA ASN A 128 -9.87 -9.66 4.35
C ASN A 128 -8.84 -8.88 3.51
N ARG A 129 -7.80 -8.31 4.13
CA ARG A 129 -6.71 -7.63 3.39
C ARG A 129 -5.96 -8.61 2.48
N CYS A 130 -5.70 -9.84 2.95
CA CYS A 130 -5.07 -10.88 2.13
C CYS A 130 -5.90 -11.20 0.89
N GLU A 131 -7.18 -11.51 1.07
CA GLU A 131 -8.10 -11.84 -0.04
C GLU A 131 -8.23 -10.67 -1.02
N GLU A 132 -8.39 -9.44 -0.53
CA GLU A 132 -8.49 -8.26 -1.38
C GLU A 132 -7.21 -8.02 -2.20
N ALA A 133 -6.03 -8.17 -1.60
CA ALA A 133 -4.75 -7.96 -2.29
C ALA A 133 -4.53 -9.03 -3.37
N ILE A 134 -4.73 -10.31 -3.03
CA ILE A 134 -4.58 -11.44 -3.96
C ILE A 134 -5.59 -11.32 -5.11
N GLY A 135 -6.86 -11.12 -4.79
CA GLY A 135 -7.93 -11.01 -5.78
C GLY A 135 -7.75 -9.79 -6.69
N THR A 136 -7.31 -8.65 -6.16
CA THR A 136 -7.07 -7.43 -6.97
C THR A 136 -5.92 -7.61 -7.94
N ALA A 137 -4.80 -8.19 -7.51
CA ALA A 137 -3.67 -8.44 -8.38
C ALA A 137 -4.02 -9.44 -9.48
N LEU A 138 -4.65 -10.56 -9.12
CA LEU A 138 -5.05 -11.58 -10.10
C LEU A 138 -6.01 -11.00 -11.15
N ASP A 139 -7.00 -10.23 -10.72
CA ASP A 139 -7.97 -9.56 -11.59
C ASP A 139 -7.30 -8.59 -12.56
N LEU A 140 -6.38 -7.74 -12.07
CA LEU A 140 -5.63 -6.79 -12.90
C LEU A 140 -4.74 -7.50 -13.93
N TRP A 141 -3.93 -8.47 -13.50
CA TRP A 141 -2.99 -9.15 -14.40
C TRP A 141 -3.70 -9.99 -15.44
N THR A 142 -4.85 -10.57 -15.09
CA THR A 142 -5.69 -11.28 -16.05
C THR A 142 -6.26 -10.30 -17.07
N ALA A 143 -6.81 -9.15 -16.65
CA ALA A 143 -7.27 -8.10 -17.56
C ALA A 143 -6.15 -7.59 -18.47
N CYS A 144 -4.94 -7.44 -17.94
CA CYS A 144 -3.75 -7.05 -18.70
C CYS A 144 -3.40 -8.09 -19.76
N ARG A 145 -3.44 -9.38 -19.43
CA ARG A 145 -3.22 -10.49 -20.37
C ARG A 145 -4.26 -10.49 -21.50
N GLU A 146 -5.51 -10.19 -21.18
CA GLU A 146 -6.61 -10.05 -22.17
C GLU A 146 -6.55 -8.72 -22.95
N GLY A 147 -5.53 -7.89 -22.76
CA GLY A 147 -5.30 -6.68 -23.55
C GLY A 147 -6.07 -5.44 -23.10
N ALA A 148 -6.67 -5.43 -21.90
CA ALA A 148 -7.49 -4.32 -21.42
C ALA A 148 -6.75 -2.97 -21.32
N PHE A 149 -5.41 -2.98 -21.24
CA PHE A 149 -4.57 -1.79 -21.10
C PHE A 149 -3.66 -1.54 -22.31
N GLY A 150 -3.91 -2.22 -23.43
CA GLY A 150 -3.11 -2.13 -24.65
C GLY A 150 -1.90 -3.08 -24.67
N PRO A 151 -1.28 -3.27 -25.85
CA PRO A 151 -0.18 -4.23 -26.03
C PRO A 151 1.04 -3.89 -25.15
N GLY A 152 1.58 -4.91 -24.47
CA GLY A 152 2.81 -4.77 -23.70
C GLY A 152 2.66 -3.96 -22.40
N ALA A 153 1.43 -3.64 -21.96
CA ALA A 153 1.20 -2.97 -20.70
C ALA A 153 1.86 -3.73 -19.53
N ARG A 154 2.73 -3.03 -18.81
CA ARG A 154 3.42 -3.55 -17.61
C ARG A 154 3.44 -2.45 -16.55
N PRO A 155 2.26 -2.07 -16.01
CA PRO A 155 2.20 -1.06 -14.99
C PRO A 155 2.94 -1.53 -13.74
N PHE A 156 3.49 -0.59 -12.98
CA PHE A 156 3.92 -0.86 -11.62
C PHE A 156 2.71 -1.11 -10.75
N VAL A 157 2.66 -2.25 -10.08
CA VAL A 157 1.56 -2.57 -9.17
C VAL A 157 2.09 -2.52 -7.74
N GLY A 158 1.59 -1.55 -6.96
CA GLY A 158 2.07 -1.27 -5.62
C GLY A 158 1.03 -1.53 -4.54
N TRP A 159 1.45 -2.10 -3.41
CA TRP A 159 0.63 -2.24 -2.21
C TRP A 159 1.40 -1.76 -0.98
N LEU A 160 0.89 -0.74 -0.29
CA LEU A 160 1.53 -0.21 0.93
C LEU A 160 0.58 -0.29 2.12
N MET A 161 1.06 -0.87 3.22
CA MET A 161 0.29 -1.09 4.43
C MET A 161 0.90 -0.35 5.64
N LEU A 162 0.10 0.48 6.31
CA LEU A 162 0.43 1.06 7.60
C LEU A 162 -0.34 0.36 8.73
N VAL A 163 0.36 -0.31 9.63
CA VAL A 163 -0.23 -1.02 10.77
C VAL A 163 0.06 -0.29 12.07
N GLU A 164 -0.93 -0.17 12.95
CA GLU A 164 -0.71 0.32 14.30
C GLU A 164 0.27 -0.61 15.03
N ASP A 165 1.28 -0.04 15.64
CA ASP A 165 2.25 -0.74 16.47
C ASP A 165 1.77 -0.76 17.91
N ALA A 166 1.00 -1.79 18.26
CA ALA A 166 0.31 -1.94 19.53
C ALA A 166 0.47 -3.36 20.09
N PRO A 167 0.20 -3.59 21.38
CA PRO A 167 0.25 -4.93 21.96
C PRO A 167 -0.54 -5.97 21.14
N GLY A 168 -1.73 -5.60 20.63
CA GLY A 168 -2.56 -6.50 19.83
C GLY A 168 -1.99 -6.86 18.45
N SER A 169 -1.20 -5.99 17.81
CA SER A 169 -0.56 -6.30 16.53
C SER A 169 0.76 -7.04 16.67
N ARG A 170 1.42 -6.91 17.84
CA ARG A 170 2.66 -7.61 18.22
C ARG A 170 2.42 -8.97 18.87
N ALA A 171 1.21 -9.24 19.36
CA ALA A 171 0.91 -10.49 20.06
C ALA A 171 0.97 -11.68 19.09
N PRO A 172 1.59 -12.81 19.49
CA PRO A 172 1.59 -14.03 18.69
C PRO A 172 0.16 -14.54 18.53
N VAL A 173 -0.18 -14.98 17.32
CA VAL A 173 -1.51 -15.51 17.02
C VAL A 173 -1.43 -17.04 16.96
N ARG A 174 -2.32 -17.68 17.72
CA ARG A 174 -2.44 -19.14 17.74
C ARG A 174 -3.35 -19.59 16.60
N ASP A 175 -2.78 -20.27 15.62
CA ASP A 175 -3.53 -20.96 14.59
C ASP A 175 -3.64 -22.46 14.89
N THR A 176 -4.73 -23.07 14.43
CA THR A 176 -4.95 -24.52 14.53
C THR A 176 -5.44 -25.04 13.19
N CYS A 177 -4.70 -25.97 12.60
CA CYS A 177 -5.14 -26.77 11.46
C CYS A 177 -5.15 -28.24 11.88
N PRO A 178 -6.33 -28.88 12.02
CA PRO A 178 -6.43 -30.23 12.58
C PRO A 178 -5.95 -31.33 11.61
N HIS A 179 -5.90 -31.04 10.32
CA HIS A 179 -5.66 -32.05 9.28
C HIS A 179 -4.27 -32.00 8.65
N PHE A 180 -3.60 -30.84 8.69
CA PHE A 180 -2.32 -30.62 8.02
C PHE A 180 -1.43 -29.67 8.80
N PRO A 181 -0.10 -29.81 8.71
CA PRO A 181 0.81 -28.86 9.34
C PRO A 181 0.62 -27.47 8.73
N LEU A 182 0.74 -26.45 9.59
CA LEU A 182 0.82 -25.07 9.14
C LEU A 182 2.20 -24.78 8.58
N ASP A 183 2.25 -23.84 7.65
CA ASP A 183 3.51 -23.27 7.19
C ASP A 183 4.29 -22.70 8.39
N PRO A 184 5.58 -23.07 8.56
CA PRO A 184 6.39 -22.61 9.69
C PRO A 184 6.44 -21.09 9.82
N ALA A 185 6.30 -20.33 8.73
CA ALA A 185 6.28 -18.87 8.74
C ALA A 185 5.11 -18.28 9.56
N PHE A 186 4.05 -19.06 9.85
CA PHE A 186 2.92 -18.62 10.67
C PHE A 186 2.99 -19.12 12.11
N THR A 187 3.95 -19.97 12.45
CA THR A 187 4.05 -20.56 13.80
C THR A 187 4.42 -19.48 14.82
N GLY A 188 3.46 -19.10 15.67
CA GLY A 188 3.66 -18.03 16.66
C GLY A 188 3.75 -16.62 16.06
N ALA A 189 3.47 -16.46 14.77
CA ALA A 189 3.58 -15.17 14.10
C ALA A 189 2.48 -14.20 14.56
N SER A 190 2.91 -12.99 14.92
CA SER A 190 2.05 -11.82 15.17
C SER A 190 1.44 -11.27 13.88
N TYR A 191 0.48 -10.34 14.00
CA TYR A 191 -0.11 -9.71 12.81
C TYR A 191 0.90 -8.88 12.02
N LEU A 192 1.85 -8.23 12.69
CA LEU A 192 2.94 -7.51 12.01
C LEU A 192 3.78 -8.48 11.17
N GLU A 193 4.19 -9.60 11.74
CA GLU A 193 4.97 -10.62 11.01
C GLU A 193 4.17 -11.24 9.86
N ARG A 194 2.88 -11.51 10.06
CA ARG A 194 2.01 -12.01 9.00
C ARG A 194 1.88 -11.05 7.81
N TYR A 195 1.85 -9.73 8.06
CA TYR A 195 1.88 -8.75 6.96
C TYR A 195 3.22 -8.74 6.23
N THR A 196 4.34 -8.90 6.94
CA THR A 196 5.65 -9.08 6.31
C THR A 196 5.66 -10.30 5.39
N VAL A 197 5.17 -11.44 5.87
CA VAL A 197 5.05 -12.68 5.08
C VAL A 197 4.13 -12.47 3.87
N LEU A 198 3.00 -11.79 4.04
CA LEU A 198 2.10 -11.45 2.93
C LEU A 198 2.82 -10.62 1.86
N CYS A 199 3.45 -9.50 2.23
CA CYS A 199 4.16 -8.64 1.29
C CYS A 199 5.25 -9.41 0.52
N GLN A 200 6.03 -10.24 1.21
CA GLN A 200 7.06 -11.07 0.58
C GLN A 200 6.45 -12.03 -0.45
N ARG A 201 5.39 -12.75 -0.09
CA ARG A 201 4.72 -13.70 -1.00
C ARG A 201 4.05 -13.00 -2.19
N LEU A 202 3.41 -11.86 -1.97
CA LEU A 202 2.81 -11.05 -3.03
C LEU A 202 3.86 -10.64 -4.09
N MET A 203 5.09 -10.33 -3.68
CA MET A 203 6.18 -10.03 -4.61
C MET A 203 6.79 -11.28 -5.24
N GLN A 204 6.99 -12.36 -4.47
CA GLN A 204 7.55 -13.63 -4.96
C GLN A 204 6.68 -14.24 -6.07
N GLU A 205 5.36 -14.19 -5.90
CA GLU A 205 4.36 -14.66 -6.88
C GLU A 205 4.13 -13.66 -8.02
N ARG A 206 4.88 -12.54 -8.05
CA ARG A 206 4.77 -11.48 -9.06
C ARG A 206 3.36 -10.86 -9.15
N LEU A 207 2.59 -10.95 -8.08
CA LEU A 207 1.28 -10.29 -7.98
C LEU A 207 1.45 -8.77 -7.84
N TYR A 208 2.50 -8.34 -7.15
CA TYR A 208 2.86 -6.94 -6.99
C TYR A 208 4.32 -6.71 -7.39
N THR A 209 4.58 -5.56 -8.02
CA THR A 209 5.95 -5.12 -8.31
C THR A 209 6.69 -4.76 -7.03
N ALA A 210 5.99 -4.10 -6.09
CA ALA A 210 6.47 -3.88 -4.74
C ALA A 210 5.30 -3.92 -3.74
N ALA A 211 5.53 -4.58 -2.61
CA ALA A 211 4.63 -4.57 -1.47
C ALA A 211 5.40 -4.15 -0.22
N GLY A 212 4.88 -3.16 0.49
CA GLY A 212 5.50 -2.58 1.67
C GLY A 212 4.61 -2.67 2.91
N VAL A 213 5.23 -2.91 4.07
CA VAL A 213 4.55 -2.82 5.37
C VAL A 213 5.39 -2.03 6.37
N MET A 214 4.74 -1.09 7.04
CA MET A 214 5.32 -0.27 8.10
C MET A 214 4.43 -0.30 9.34
N ALA A 215 5.06 -0.23 10.51
CA ALA A 215 4.39 -0.18 11.79
C ALA A 215 4.60 1.18 12.45
N SER A 216 3.55 1.77 13.03
CA SER A 216 3.64 3.05 13.73
C SER A 216 2.87 3.00 15.04
N PRO A 217 3.45 3.43 16.17
CA PRO A 217 2.68 3.69 17.38
C PRO A 217 1.67 4.80 17.13
N ARG A 218 0.52 4.70 17.77
CA ARG A 218 -0.57 5.68 17.69
C ARG A 218 -0.10 7.07 18.16
N ASP A 219 -0.61 8.11 17.51
CA ASP A 219 -0.37 9.53 17.84
C ASP A 219 1.11 9.95 17.84
N THR A 220 1.93 9.26 17.05
CA THR A 220 3.34 9.60 16.83
C THR A 220 3.61 9.99 15.39
N ASP A 221 4.82 10.44 15.08
CA ASP A 221 5.34 10.54 13.70
C ASP A 221 6.33 9.41 13.38
N SER A 222 6.57 8.53 14.34
CA SER A 222 7.57 7.48 14.23
C SER A 222 6.96 6.26 13.56
N TYR A 223 7.72 5.66 12.66
CA TYR A 223 7.41 4.36 12.11
C TYR A 223 8.66 3.50 12.11
N ARG A 224 8.46 2.20 11.93
CA ARG A 224 9.51 1.23 11.67
C ARG A 224 9.13 0.34 10.50
N ASP A 225 10.14 -0.03 9.73
CA ASP A 225 10.04 -1.12 8.76
C ASP A 225 10.16 -2.45 9.50
N LEU A 226 9.46 -3.49 9.01
CA LEU A 226 9.47 -4.83 9.61
C LEU A 226 10.48 -5.76 8.95
N SER A 227 10.82 -5.51 7.68
CA SER A 227 11.92 -6.15 6.97
C SER A 227 12.54 -5.19 5.95
N PRO A 228 13.83 -5.34 5.59
CA PRO A 228 14.47 -4.52 4.57
C PRO A 228 13.77 -4.60 3.19
N GLU A 229 13.32 -5.79 2.80
CA GLU A 229 12.74 -6.09 1.48
C GLU A 229 11.34 -5.53 1.31
N THR A 230 10.60 -5.42 2.42
CA THR A 230 9.21 -4.91 2.47
C THR A 230 9.15 -3.53 3.12
N SER A 231 10.30 -2.85 3.22
CA SER A 231 10.41 -1.51 3.80
C SER A 231 9.77 -0.46 2.91
N LEU A 232 9.38 0.68 3.49
CA LEU A 232 8.95 1.85 2.73
C LEU A 232 10.05 2.29 1.74
N ARG A 233 11.31 2.21 2.15
CA ARG A 233 12.46 2.55 1.29
C ARG A 233 12.53 1.65 0.07
N ALA A 234 12.41 0.33 0.23
CA ALA A 234 12.44 -0.62 -0.87
C ALA A 234 11.27 -0.38 -1.84
N PHE A 235 10.08 -0.14 -1.30
CA PHE A 235 8.90 0.21 -2.08
C PHE A 235 9.12 1.47 -2.94
N LEU A 236 9.58 2.57 -2.32
CA LEU A 236 9.81 3.83 -3.02
C LEU A 236 10.96 3.73 -4.02
N ALA A 237 12.03 3.00 -3.70
CA ALA A 237 13.13 2.79 -4.64
C ALA A 237 12.69 2.00 -5.88
N ALA A 238 11.84 0.97 -5.70
CA ALA A 238 11.28 0.21 -6.81
C ALA A 238 10.38 1.09 -7.70
N LEU A 239 9.52 1.92 -7.09
CA LEU A 239 8.66 2.85 -7.83
C LEU A 239 9.47 3.93 -8.56
N ALA A 240 10.49 4.51 -7.92
CA ALA A 240 11.38 5.50 -8.53
C ALA A 240 12.15 4.91 -9.71
N GLY A 241 12.68 3.69 -9.56
CA GLY A 241 13.34 2.97 -10.65
C GLY A 241 12.42 2.68 -11.82
N HIS A 242 11.17 2.28 -11.55
CA HIS A 242 10.16 2.10 -12.59
C HIS A 242 9.81 3.42 -13.28
N ALA A 243 9.60 4.50 -12.54
CA ALA A 243 9.32 5.82 -13.10
C ALA A 243 10.46 6.28 -14.03
N ALA A 244 11.70 6.17 -13.58
CA ALA A 244 12.88 6.52 -14.38
C ALA A 244 12.98 5.68 -15.67
N ALA A 245 12.67 4.38 -15.60
CA ALA A 245 12.67 3.52 -16.78
C ALA A 245 11.56 3.90 -17.77
N GLN A 246 10.37 4.27 -17.28
CA GLN A 246 9.25 4.70 -18.13
C GLN A 246 9.47 6.07 -18.76
N ALA A 247 10.28 6.94 -18.15
CA ALA A 247 10.63 8.25 -18.71
C ALA A 247 11.58 8.15 -19.92
N LEU A 248 12.27 7.02 -20.10
CA LEU A 248 13.19 6.79 -21.22
C LEU A 248 12.53 6.17 -22.47
N GLY A 249 11.28 5.72 -22.36
CA GLY A 249 10.57 4.98 -23.43
C GLY A 249 9.25 5.61 -23.81
#